data_AF-A0A250DNW8-F1
#
_entry.id   AF-A0A250DNW8-F1
#
_cell.length_a   1.000
_cell.length_b   1.000
_cell.length_c   1.000
_cell.angle_alpha   90.00
_cell.angle_beta   90.00
_cell.angle_gamma   90.00
#
_symmetry.space_group_name_H-M   'P 1'
#
loop_
_entity.id
_entity.type
_entity.pdbx_description
1 polymer ?
#
loop_
_entity_poly.entity_id
_entity_poly.type
_entity_poly.pdbx_seq_one_letter_code
_entity_poly.pdbx_strand_id
1 'polypeptide(L)'
;MADNPLFLFFTMTEKFSDHLTATGAYPEKFVLNLAQHDTYLRDVALFNAGRQHPLDPALHMGIRIEIDAASPGVMVASDGTQVPLLG
;
A
#
# COMPACT_ATOMS: atom_id res chain seq x y z
N MET A 1 11.32 15.29 0.23
CA MET A 1 11.31 13.82 0.37
C MET A 1 10.31 13.25 -0.64
N ALA A 2 10.67 13.24 -1.93
CA ALA A 2 9.86 12.65 -3.01
C ALA A 2 10.76 12.02 -4.11
N ASP A 3 12.06 11.87 -3.86
CA ASP A 3 13.05 11.37 -4.81
C ASP A 3 13.28 9.85 -4.70
N ASN A 4 12.47 9.15 -3.90
CA ASN A 4 12.51 7.69 -3.85
C ASN A 4 11.50 7.13 -4.87
N PRO A 5 11.95 6.43 -5.93
CA PRO A 5 11.08 5.88 -6.96
C PRO A 5 10.20 4.72 -6.48
N LEU A 6 10.32 4.31 -5.21
CA LEU A 6 9.48 3.32 -4.53
C LEU A 6 8.79 3.90 -3.27
N PHE A 7 8.63 5.22 -3.22
CA PHE A 7 8.15 5.92 -2.02
C PHE A 7 6.82 5.40 -1.50
N LEU A 8 5.82 5.23 -2.37
CA LEU A 8 4.49 4.82 -1.92
C LEU A 8 4.51 3.35 -1.49
N PHE A 9 5.21 2.50 -2.23
CA PHE A 9 5.40 1.10 -1.86
C PHE A 9 6.00 0.93 -0.46
N PHE A 10 7.08 1.67 -0.16
CA PHE A 10 7.71 1.60 1.17
C PHE A 10 6.84 2.21 2.26
N THR A 11 6.14 3.30 1.98
CA THR A 11 5.20 3.92 2.94
C THR A 11 4.09 2.94 3.32
N MET A 12 3.50 2.25 2.35
CA MET A 12 2.48 1.23 2.62
C MET A 12 3.04 0.06 3.43
N THR A 13 4.28 -0.35 3.16
CA THR A 13 4.98 -1.40 3.92
C THR A 13 5.22 -0.99 5.37
N GLU A 14 5.70 0.24 5.61
CA GLU A 14 5.88 0.77 6.97
C GLU A 14 4.55 0.81 7.74
N LYS A 15 3.49 1.36 7.14
CA LYS A 15 2.16 1.40 7.79
C LYS A 15 1.65 0.00 8.11
N PHE A 16 1.83 -0.97 7.22
CA PHE A 16 1.48 -2.37 7.47
C PHE A 16 2.27 -2.94 8.65
N SER A 17 3.60 -2.77 8.66
CA SER A 17 4.47 -3.27 9.71
C SER A 17 4.15 -2.65 11.06
N ASP A 18 3.89 -1.35 11.11
CA ASP A 18 3.47 -0.64 12.32
C ASP A 18 2.13 -1.18 12.85
N HIS A 19 1.15 -1.37 11.97
CA HIS A 19 -0.14 -1.93 12.34
C HIS A 19 -0.01 -3.35 12.88
N LEU A 20 0.68 -4.23 12.15
CA LEU A 20 0.89 -5.61 12.58
C LEU A 20 1.62 -5.67 13.94
N THR A 21 2.59 -4.78 14.15
CA THR A 21 3.32 -4.68 15.42
C THR A 21 2.42 -4.20 16.56
N ALA A 22 1.53 -3.24 16.30
CA ALA A 22 0.67 -2.66 17.31
C ALA A 22 -0.56 -3.52 17.66
N THR A 23 -1.16 -4.19 16.68
CA THR A 23 -2.45 -4.90 16.82
C THR A 23 -2.30 -6.41 16.80
N GLY A 24 -1.20 -6.94 16.25
CA GLY A 24 -1.03 -8.37 15.99
C GLY A 24 -1.96 -8.91 14.89
N ALA A 25 -2.67 -8.03 14.17
CA ALA A 25 -3.62 -8.39 13.13
C ALA A 25 -3.19 -7.84 11.77
N TYR A 26 -3.63 -8.53 10.72
CA TYR A 26 -3.51 -8.03 9.35
C TYR A 26 -4.62 -6.98 9.11
N PRO A 27 -4.32 -5.88 8.38
CA PRO A 27 -5.35 -4.97 7.94
C PRO A 27 -6.28 -5.67 6.94
N GLU A 28 -7.51 -5.16 6.80
CA GLU A 28 -8.50 -5.71 5.88
C GLU A 28 -8.11 -5.39 4.42
N LYS A 29 -7.72 -4.14 4.16
CA LYS A 29 -7.44 -3.64 2.81
C LYS A 29 -6.67 -2.32 2.81
N PHE A 30 -6.13 -1.99 1.65
CA PHE A 30 -5.68 -0.64 1.29
C PHE A 30 -6.70 -0.01 0.35
N VAL A 31 -6.97 1.28 0.50
CA VAL A 31 -7.84 2.05 -0.39
C VAL A 31 -7.03 3.21 -0.93
N LEU A 32 -6.71 3.19 -2.22
CA LEU A 32 -5.94 4.22 -2.91
C LEU A 32 -6.86 5.08 -3.78
N ASN A 33 -6.51 6.36 -3.95
CA ASN A 33 -7.05 7.13 -5.07
C ASN A 33 -6.31 6.83 -6.38
N LEU A 34 -6.81 7.39 -7.49
CA LEU A 34 -6.26 7.14 -8.82
C LEU A 34 -4.78 7.52 -8.94
N ALA A 35 -4.39 8.68 -8.41
CA ALA A 35 -2.99 9.15 -8.49
C ALA A 35 -2.03 8.27 -7.66
N GLN A 36 -2.48 7.83 -6.48
CA GLN A 36 -1.76 6.89 -5.63
C GLN A 36 -1.68 5.52 -6.31
N HIS A 37 -2.76 5.03 -6.90
CA HIS A 37 -2.75 3.75 -7.60
C HIS A 37 -1.78 3.76 -8.78
N ASP A 38 -1.77 4.82 -9.60
CA ASP A 38 -0.81 4.95 -10.70
C ASP A 38 0.65 5.00 -10.20
N THR A 39 0.87 5.66 -9.06
CA THR A 39 2.18 5.69 -8.40
C THR A 39 2.57 4.31 -7.90
N TYR A 40 1.65 3.62 -7.24
CA TYR A 40 1.86 2.26 -6.74
C TYR A 40 2.19 1.28 -7.86
N LEU A 41 1.50 1.35 -9.00
CA LEU A 41 1.79 0.50 -10.16
C LEU A 41 3.20 0.75 -10.71
N ARG A 42 3.64 2.00 -10.76
CA ARG A 42 5.03 2.33 -11.15
C ARG A 42 6.03 1.74 -10.16
N ASP A 43 5.78 1.91 -8.86
CA ASP A 43 6.65 1.38 -7.82
C ASP A 43 6.73 -0.17 -7.89
N VAL A 44 5.59 -0.85 -8.04
CA VAL A 44 5.54 -2.32 -8.19
C VAL A 44 6.24 -2.77 -9.47
N ALA A 45 6.08 -2.06 -10.59
CA ALA A 45 6.77 -2.39 -11.83
C ALA A 45 8.30 -2.30 -11.67
N LEU A 46 8.78 -1.26 -10.99
CA LEU A 46 10.20 -1.10 -10.65
C LEU A 46 10.68 -2.20 -9.68
N PHE A 47 9.89 -2.51 -8.65
CA PHE A 47 10.22 -3.57 -7.69
C PHE A 47 10.25 -4.96 -8.34
N ASN A 48 9.37 -5.19 -9.32
CA ASN A 48 9.28 -6.44 -10.08
C ASN A 48 10.39 -6.60 -11.14
N ALA A 49 11.09 -5.53 -11.49
CA ALA A 49 12.15 -5.59 -12.49
C ALA A 49 13.24 -6.59 -12.07
N GLY A 50 13.44 -7.63 -12.89
CA GLY A 50 14.45 -8.67 -12.66
C GLY A 50 14.06 -9.76 -11.65
N ARG A 51 12.82 -9.77 -11.13
CA ARG A 51 12.35 -10.83 -10.23
C ARG A 51 11.88 -12.06 -11.01
N GLN A 52 12.26 -13.25 -10.54
CA GLN A 52 11.73 -14.53 -11.06
C GLN A 52 10.25 -14.74 -10.70
N HIS A 53 9.82 -14.18 -9.56
CA HIS A 53 8.44 -14.21 -9.09
C HIS A 53 7.97 -12.77 -8.83
N PRO A 54 7.26 -12.15 -9.79
CA PRO A 54 6.72 -10.81 -9.62
C PRO A 54 5.61 -10.79 -8.58
N LEU A 55 5.50 -9.68 -7.84
CA LEU A 55 4.37 -9.38 -6.97
C LEU A 55 3.12 -9.11 -7.82
N ASP A 56 1.96 -9.56 -7.33
CA ASP A 56 0.66 -9.19 -7.88
C ASP A 56 0.37 -7.72 -7.54
N PRO A 57 0.18 -6.83 -8.53
CA PRO A 57 -0.13 -5.42 -8.29
C PRO A 57 -1.50 -5.19 -7.63
N ALA A 58 -2.40 -6.18 -7.61
CA ALA A 58 -3.66 -6.09 -6.88
C ALA A 58 -3.50 -6.32 -5.36
N LEU A 59 -2.31 -6.76 -4.93
CA LEU A 59 -1.99 -7.07 -3.54
C LEU A 59 -0.79 -6.25 -3.05
N HIS A 60 -0.81 -5.90 -1.77
CA HIS A 60 0.35 -5.39 -1.05
C HIS A 60 0.58 -6.26 0.19
N MET A 61 1.69 -7.00 0.25
CA MET A 61 1.97 -7.94 1.34
C MET A 61 0.85 -8.97 1.60
N GLY A 62 0.12 -9.36 0.54
CA GLY A 62 -1.04 -10.27 0.64
C GLY A 62 -2.36 -9.58 1.00
N ILE A 63 -2.37 -8.26 1.19
CA ILE A 63 -3.57 -7.46 1.47
C ILE A 63 -4.10 -6.86 0.17
N ARG A 64 -5.42 -6.88 0.01
CA ARG A 64 -6.09 -6.35 -1.18
C ARG A 64 -5.96 -4.83 -1.28
N ILE A 65 -5.74 -4.34 -2.49
CA ILE A 65 -5.86 -2.93 -2.83
C ILE A 65 -7.22 -2.68 -3.51
N GLU A 66 -7.95 -1.70 -3.00
CA GLU A 66 -9.15 -1.13 -3.60
C GLU A 66 -8.86 0.29 -4.10
N ILE A 67 -9.61 0.69 -5.12
CA ILE A 67 -9.45 2.01 -5.75
C ILE A 67 -10.74 2.80 -5.52
N ASP A 68 -10.61 3.94 -4.87
CA ASP A 68 -11.68 4.91 -4.68
C ASP A 68 -11.14 6.30 -4.96
N ALA A 69 -11.68 6.96 -5.99
CA ALA A 69 -11.25 8.28 -6.42
C ALA A 69 -11.49 9.37 -5.35
N ALA A 70 -12.44 9.16 -4.43
CA ALA A 70 -12.73 10.07 -3.33
C ALA A 70 -11.87 9.79 -2.08
N SER A 71 -11.11 8.70 -2.07
CA SER A 71 -10.28 8.33 -0.92
C SER A 71 -9.05 9.24 -0.79
N PRO A 72 -8.68 9.65 0.45
CA PRO A 72 -7.39 10.30 0.68
C PRO A 72 -6.20 9.32 0.61
N GLY A 73 -6.45 8.01 0.50
CA GLY A 73 -5.41 6.98 0.58
C GLY A 73 -5.24 6.48 1.99
N VAL A 74 -5.82 5.31 2.30
CA VAL A 74 -5.83 4.75 3.65
C VAL A 74 -5.53 3.26 3.66
N MET A 75 -4.97 2.81 4.77
CA MET A 75 -5.02 1.41 5.18
C MET A 75 -6.20 1.24 6.14
N VAL A 76 -7.02 0.22 5.91
CA VAL A 76 -8.17 -0.11 6.76
C VAL A 76 -7.80 -1.29 7.64
N ALA A 77 -7.76 -1.08 8.95
CA ALA A 77 -7.56 -2.11 9.95
C ALA A 77 -8.73 -3.11 9.98
N SER A 78 -8.51 -4.27 10.60
CA SER A 78 -9.54 -5.30 10.76
C SER A 78 -10.75 -4.89 11.62
N ASP A 79 -10.62 -3.82 12.41
CA ASP A 79 -11.71 -3.21 13.19
C ASP A 79 -12.40 -2.05 12.46
N GLY A 80 -12.00 -1.77 11.21
CA GLY A 80 -12.50 -0.66 10.40
C GLY A 80 -11.79 0.68 10.60
N THR A 81 -10.81 0.75 11.51
CA THR A 81 -10.00 1.98 11.71
C THR A 81 -9.23 2.33 10.44
N GLN A 82 -9.30 3.59 10.02
CA GLN A 82 -8.58 4.08 8.84
C GLN A 82 -7.29 4.77 9.25
N VAL A 83 -6.17 4.31 8.68
CA VAL A 83 -4.84 4.89 8.87
C VAL A 83 -4.41 5.56 7.57
N PRO A 84 -4.19 6.89 7.56
CA PRO A 84 -3.71 7.60 6.37
C PRO A 84 -2.37 7.05 5.89
N LEU A 85 -2.25 6.83 4.58
CA LEU A 85 -1.00 6.41 3.95
C LEU A 85 -0.03 7.57 3.81
N LEU A 86 -0.54 8.75 3.43
CA LEU A 86 0.23 9.98 3.29
C LEU A 86 -0.31 11.01 4.29
N GLY A 87 0.60 11.72 4.96
CA GLY A 87 0.30 12.77 5.94
C GLY A 87 1.22 13.97 5.75
#